data_AF-A0A832T9S6-F1
#
_entry.id   AF-A0A832T9S6-F1
#
_cell.length_a   1.000
_cell.length_b   1.000
_cell.length_c   1.000
_cell.angle_alpha   90.00
_cell.angle_beta   90.00
_cell.angle_gamma   90.00
#
_symmetry.space_group_name_H-M   'P 1'
#
loop_
_entity.id
_entity.type
_entity.pdbx_description
1 polymer ?
#
loop_
_entity_poly.entity_id
_entity_poly.type
_entity_poly.pdbx_seq_one_letter_code
_entity_poly.pdbx_strand_id
1 'polypeptide(L)'
;MAKKHEVAHKSSSKEVEEGKIFAFLGVFLGIIGFVIVLLTKKDNKYAMFYAKQGLVLTIAYVIVWVVMIIPFIGWVIGMLASLLLLVLWILGWVYALSGKEKHIPLIGQFADKFNI
;
A
#
# COMPACT_ATOMS: atom_id res chain seq x y z
N MET A 1 6.10 -3.63 -27.33
CA MET A 1 4.67 -3.36 -27.04
C MET A 1 4.58 -2.27 -25.98
N ALA A 2 4.00 -1.14 -26.39
CA ALA A 2 3.51 0.03 -25.65
C ALA A 2 4.00 0.32 -24.21
N LYS A 3 4.97 1.24 -24.15
CA LYS A 3 5.32 2.13 -23.04
C LYS A 3 4.11 2.99 -22.60
N LYS A 4 3.19 2.46 -21.78
CA LYS A 4 1.95 3.17 -21.38
C LYS A 4 1.69 3.29 -19.86
N HIS A 5 2.67 3.04 -19.00
CA HIS A 5 2.51 3.18 -17.54
C HIS A 5 3.40 4.28 -16.91
N GLU A 6 3.87 5.25 -17.70
CA GLU A 6 4.83 6.27 -17.24
C GLU A 6 4.20 7.66 -16.98
N VAL A 7 2.94 7.74 -16.51
CA VAL A 7 2.34 9.04 -16.17
C VAL A 7 1.50 8.98 -14.88
N ALA A 8 2.08 8.50 -13.78
CA ALA A 8 1.80 9.14 -12.50
C ALA A 8 2.75 10.33 -12.45
N HIS A 9 2.22 11.55 -12.40
CA HIS A 9 3.04 12.76 -12.24
C HIS A 9 3.86 12.61 -10.97
N LYS A 10 5.14 12.28 -11.12
CA LYS A 10 6.08 12.07 -10.03
C LYS A 10 5.98 13.24 -9.07
N SER A 11 5.61 12.96 -7.82
CA SER A 11 5.42 14.00 -6.80
C SER A 11 6.63 14.94 -6.73
N SER A 12 6.35 16.23 -6.58
CA SER A 12 7.39 17.25 -6.39
C SER A 12 8.15 17.02 -5.09
N SER A 13 9.37 17.56 -4.97
CA SER A 13 10.17 17.42 -3.74
C SER A 13 9.42 17.93 -2.50
N LYS A 14 8.67 19.03 -2.64
CA LYS A 14 7.83 19.60 -1.58
C LYS A 14 6.69 18.67 -1.16
N GLU A 15 5.96 18.10 -2.12
CA GLU A 15 4.89 17.12 -1.82
C GLU A 15 5.43 15.88 -1.11
N VAL A 16 6.61 15.39 -1.53
CA VAL A 16 7.29 14.25 -0.89
C VAL A 16 7.68 14.59 0.54
N GLU A 17 8.28 15.76 0.78
CA GLU A 17 8.72 16.17 2.11
C GLU A 17 7.55 16.33 3.08
N GLU A 18 6.51 17.07 2.68
CA GLU A 18 5.31 17.29 3.49
C GLU A 18 4.45 16.02 3.67
N GLY A 19 4.48 15.14 2.67
CA GLY A 19 3.66 13.93 2.62
C GLY A 19 4.30 12.71 3.25
N LYS A 20 5.61 12.72 3.53
CA LYS A 20 6.37 11.51 3.93
C LYS A 20 5.81 10.81 5.16
N ILE A 21 5.48 11.56 6.20
CA ILE A 21 4.97 10.98 7.45
C ILE A 21 3.56 10.39 7.25
N PHE A 22 2.73 11.05 6.44
CA PHE A 22 1.39 10.60 6.09
C PHE A 22 1.43 9.38 5.16
N ALA A 23 2.38 9.33 4.23
CA ALA A 23 2.63 8.16 3.40
C ALA A 23 2.99 6.94 4.26
N PHE A 24 3.90 7.10 5.23
CA PHE A 24 4.24 6.05 6.18
C PHE A 24 3.02 5.60 6.99
N LEU A 25 2.26 6.54 7.57
CA LEU A 25 1.06 6.24 8.35
C LEU A 25 -0.02 5.55 7.51
N GLY A 26 -0.16 5.93 6.24
CA GLY A 26 -1.09 5.34 5.27
C GLY A 26 -0.84 3.84 5.06
N VAL A 27 0.43 3.41 5.09
CA VAL A 27 0.79 1.99 5.01
C VAL A 27 0.77 1.32 6.38
N PHE A 28 1.32 1.98 7.40
CA PHE A 28 1.48 1.45 8.76
C PHE A 28 0.13 1.07 9.39
N LEU A 29 -0.85 1.97 9.30
CA LEU A 29 -2.17 1.79 9.91
C LEU A 29 -3.19 1.10 8.98
N GLY A 30 -2.79 0.69 7.78
CA GLY A 30 -3.68 0.07 6.80
C GLY A 30 -4.90 0.93 6.48
N ILE A 31 -6.11 0.38 6.64
CA ILE A 31 -7.37 1.10 6.36
C ILE A 31 -7.54 2.37 7.21
N ILE A 32 -7.11 2.36 8.46
CA ILE A 32 -7.19 3.54 9.33
C ILE A 32 -6.26 4.65 8.80
N GLY A 33 -5.04 4.26 8.39
CA GLY A 33 -4.08 5.16 7.77
C GLY A 33 -4.60 5.75 6.47
N PHE A 34 -5.22 4.92 5.63
CA PHE A 34 -5.87 5.37 4.40
C PHE A 34 -6.92 6.45 4.66
N VAL A 35 -7.82 6.25 5.63
CA VAL A 35 -8.84 7.24 6.00
C VAL A 35 -8.21 8.54 6.52
N ILE A 36 -7.18 8.45 7.37
CA ILE A 36 -6.46 9.64 7.86
C ILE A 36 -5.88 10.45 6.70
N VAL A 37 -5.20 9.80 5.76
CA VAL A 37 -4.62 10.48 4.59
C VAL A 37 -5.72 11.06 3.70
N LEU A 38 -6.81 10.32 3.48
CA LEU A 38 -7.93 10.78 2.68
C LEU A 38 -8.61 12.04 3.26
N LEU A 39 -8.67 12.17 4.58
CA LEU A 39 -9.29 13.32 5.23
C LEU A 39 -8.34 14.51 5.41
N THR A 40 -7.03 14.28 5.51
CA THR A 40 -6.06 15.33 5.89
C THR A 40 -5.10 15.74 4.79
N LYS A 41 -4.81 14.84 3.84
CA LYS A 41 -3.77 14.99 2.80
C LYS A 41 -4.22 14.46 1.45
N LYS A 42 -5.52 14.56 1.14
CA LYS A 42 -6.11 14.09 -0.12
C LYS A 42 -5.38 14.60 -1.37
N ASP A 43 -5.01 15.87 -1.38
CA ASP A 43 -4.37 16.52 -2.53
C ASP A 43 -2.86 16.25 -2.60
N ASN A 44 -2.26 15.67 -1.56
CA ASN A 44 -0.85 15.28 -1.57
C ASN A 44 -0.71 13.92 -2.27
N LYS A 45 -0.24 13.95 -3.51
CA LYS A 45 -0.09 12.77 -4.37
C LYS A 45 0.79 11.68 -3.74
N TYR A 46 1.88 12.06 -3.09
CA TYR A 46 2.79 11.12 -2.43
C TYR A 46 2.13 10.39 -1.26
N ALA A 47 1.44 11.14 -0.38
CA ALA A 47 0.72 10.57 0.75
C ALA A 47 -0.41 9.65 0.26
N MET A 48 -1.20 10.10 -0.72
CA MET A 48 -2.31 9.33 -1.28
C MET A 48 -1.83 8.06 -2.01
N PHE A 49 -0.69 8.12 -2.71
CA PHE A 49 -0.08 6.96 -3.36
C PHE A 49 0.16 5.82 -2.35
N TYR A 50 0.83 6.12 -1.24
CA TYR A 50 1.12 5.13 -0.20
C TYR A 50 -0.10 4.74 0.64
N ALA A 51 -1.05 5.64 0.84
CA ALA A 51 -2.34 5.31 1.46
C ALA A 51 -3.10 4.24 0.66
N LYS A 52 -3.15 4.35 -0.67
CA LYS A 52 -3.77 3.33 -1.54
C LYS A 52 -3.02 1.99 -1.48
N GLN A 53 -1.68 2.01 -1.40
CA GLN A 53 -0.88 0.80 -1.19
C GLN A 53 -1.24 0.10 0.14
N GLY A 54 -1.38 0.87 1.23
CA GLY A 54 -1.81 0.37 2.53
C GLY A 54 -3.22 -0.23 2.52
N LEU A 55 -4.15 0.38 1.78
CA LEU A 55 -5.50 -0.15 1.58
C LEU A 55 -5.48 -1.50 0.86
N VAL A 56 -4.72 -1.62 -0.23
CA VAL A 56 -4.58 -2.89 -0.98
C VAL A 56 -3.97 -3.98 -0.10
N LEU A 57 -2.94 -3.65 0.67
CA LEU A 57 -2.32 -4.59 1.60
C LEU A 57 -3.33 -5.05 2.66
N THR A 58 -4.18 -4.15 3.15
CA THR A 58 -5.26 -4.50 4.09
C THR A 58 -6.26 -5.46 3.46
N ILE A 59 -6.68 -5.21 2.21
CA ILE A 59 -7.55 -6.12 1.46
C ILE A 59 -6.90 -7.50 1.30
N ALA A 60 -5.59 -7.56 1.00
CA ALA A 60 -4.86 -8.81 0.91
C ALA A 60 -4.85 -9.58 2.23
N TYR A 61 -4.65 -8.91 3.37
CA TYR A 61 -4.76 -9.52 4.70
C TYR A 61 -6.15 -10.08 4.97
N VAL A 62 -7.22 -9.37 4.59
CA VAL A 62 -8.59 -9.86 4.72
C VAL A 62 -8.82 -11.14 3.90
N ILE A 63 -8.31 -11.20 2.66
CA ILE A 63 -8.40 -12.41 1.82
C ILE A 63 -7.69 -13.59 2.50
N VAL A 64 -6.47 -13.37 3.02
CA VAL A 64 -5.73 -14.42 3.74
C VAL A 64 -6.51 -14.89 4.97
N TRP A 65 -7.13 -13.98 5.71
CA TRP A 65 -7.94 -14.32 6.88
C TRP A 65 -9.15 -15.18 6.53
N VAL A 66 -9.81 -14.91 5.39
CA VAL A 66 -10.91 -15.75 4.87
C VAL A 66 -10.41 -17.16 4.48
N VAL A 67 -9.24 -17.26 3.86
CA VAL A 67 -8.64 -18.58 3.51
C VAL A 67 -8.38 -19.43 4.76
N MET A 68 -8.01 -18.81 5.87
CA MET A 68 -7.76 -19.51 7.15
C MET A 68 -9.00 -20.12 7.80
N ILE A 69 -10.21 -19.82 7.31
CA ILE A 69 -11.45 -20.47 7.77
C ILE A 69 -11.45 -21.96 7.38
N ILE A 70 -10.78 -22.33 6.28
CA ILE A 70 -10.67 -23.73 5.84
C ILE A 70 -9.64 -24.45 6.73
N PRO A 71 -10.03 -25.51 7.48
CA PRO A 71 -9.11 -26.20 8.37
C PRO A 71 -8.01 -26.94 7.61
N PHE A 72 -6.87 -27.14 8.27
CA PHE A 72 -5.64 -27.78 7.76
C PHE A 72 -4.99 -27.05 6.57
N ILE A 73 -5.58 -27.11 5.38
CA ILE A 73 -5.00 -26.53 4.15
C ILE A 73 -5.01 -25.00 4.22
N GLY A 74 -6.13 -24.41 4.63
CA GLY A 74 -6.25 -22.96 4.75
C GLY A 74 -5.32 -22.37 5.80
N TRP A 75 -5.00 -23.13 6.86
CA TRP A 75 -4.04 -22.71 7.88
C TRP A 75 -2.61 -22.68 7.35
N VAL A 76 -2.18 -23.71 6.63
CA VAL A 76 -0.83 -23.76 6.05
C VAL A 76 -0.65 -22.65 5.01
N ILE A 77 -1.61 -22.51 4.08
CA ILE A 77 -1.58 -21.45 3.07
C ILE A 77 -1.64 -20.08 3.74
N GLY A 78 -2.54 -19.90 4.72
CA GLY A 78 -2.72 -18.65 5.43
C GLY A 78 -1.48 -18.22 6.21
N MET A 79 -0.78 -19.16 6.83
CA MET A 79 0.49 -18.90 7.53
C MET A 79 1.59 -18.46 6.57
N LEU A 80 1.75 -19.14 5.43
CA LEU A 80 2.76 -18.75 4.43
C LEU A 80 2.43 -17.39 3.79
N ALA A 81 1.15 -17.16 3.48
CA ALA A 81 0.71 -15.90 2.91
C ALA A 81 0.82 -14.74 3.90
N SER A 82 0.55 -14.95 5.20
CA SER A 82 0.70 -13.91 6.21
C SER A 82 2.16 -13.50 6.41
N LEU A 83 3.10 -14.45 6.37
CA LEU A 83 4.54 -14.15 6.38
C LEU A 83 4.96 -13.33 5.16
N LEU A 84 4.48 -13.68 3.97
CA LEU A 84 4.73 -12.88 2.76
C LEU A 84 4.17 -11.47 2.89
N LEU A 85 2.92 -11.33 3.35
CA LEU A 85 2.28 -10.03 3.54
C LEU A 85 2.99 -9.19 4.62
N LEU A 86 3.57 -9.82 5.65
CA LEU A 86 4.40 -9.12 6.65
C LEU A 86 5.64 -8.51 6.01
N VAL A 87 6.32 -9.26 5.14
CA VAL A 87 7.49 -8.74 4.38
C VAL A 87 7.05 -7.57 3.49
N LEU A 88 5.94 -7.72 2.76
CA LEU A 88 5.41 -6.65 1.89
C LEU A 88 5.01 -5.40 2.69
N TRP A 89 4.48 -5.55 3.90
CA TRP A 89 4.13 -4.44 4.79
C TRP A 89 5.36 -3.63 5.20
N ILE A 90 6.42 -4.32 5.64
CA ILE A 90 7.69 -3.68 6.01
C ILE A 90 8.31 -2.97 4.80
N LEU A 91 8.29 -3.62 3.62
CA LEU A 91 8.75 -2.99 2.38
C LEU A 91 7.95 -1.73 2.04
N GLY A 92 6.63 -1.74 2.27
CA GLY A 92 5.77 -0.58 2.11
C GLY A 92 6.23 0.61 2.96
N TRP A 93 6.64 0.38 4.20
CA TRP A 93 7.19 1.44 5.06
C TRP A 93 8.51 1.98 4.55
N VAL A 94 9.43 1.07 4.19
CA VAL A 94 10.75 1.45 3.67
C VAL A 94 10.59 2.30 2.41
N TYR A 95 9.65 1.92 1.53
CA TYR A 95 9.36 2.67 0.32
C TYR A 95 8.73 4.03 0.63
N ALA A 96 7.74 4.07 1.52
CA ALA A 96 7.09 5.31 1.95
C ALA A 96 8.08 6.32 2.57
N LEU A 97 9.09 5.83 3.28
CA LEU A 97 10.13 6.67 3.88
C LEU A 97 11.28 7.02 2.91
N SER A 98 11.42 6.28 1.80
CA SER A 98 12.50 6.47 0.82
C SER A 98 12.42 7.77 0.01
N GLY A 99 11.28 8.45 0.02
CA GLY A 99 11.03 9.65 -0.77
C GLY A 99 10.89 9.40 -2.27
N LYS A 100 10.64 8.14 -2.67
CA LYS A 100 10.43 7.74 -4.07
C LYS A 100 9.17 6.91 -4.15
N GLU A 101 8.25 7.27 -5.02
CA GLU A 101 7.06 6.47 -5.30
C GLU A 101 7.45 5.12 -5.89
N LYS A 102 7.28 4.09 -5.08
CA LYS A 102 7.55 2.69 -5.44
C LYS A 102 6.37 1.85 -5.03
N HIS A 103 5.83 1.09 -5.98
CA HIS A 103 4.80 0.10 -5.71
C HIS A 103 5.37 -1.00 -4.82
N ILE A 104 4.56 -1.44 -3.84
CA ILE A 104 4.88 -2.65 -3.09
C ILE A 104 4.87 -3.81 -4.09
N PRO A 105 5.88 -4.70 -4.11
CA PRO A 105 5.91 -5.82 -5.04
C PRO A 105 4.66 -6.70 -4.92
N LEU A 106 4.27 -7.35 -6.01
CA LEU A 106 3.12 -8.27 -6.12
C LEU A 106 1.73 -7.61 -6.03
N ILE A 107 1.53 -6.70 -5.08
CA ILE A 107 0.21 -6.14 -4.79
C ILE A 107 0.07 -4.68 -5.20
N GLY A 108 1.17 -3.94 -5.30
CA GLY A 108 1.10 -2.49 -5.40
C GLY A 108 0.53 -1.95 -6.72
N GLN A 109 0.50 -2.75 -7.77
CA GLN A 109 -0.17 -2.43 -9.03
C GLN A 109 -1.71 -2.36 -8.90
N PHE A 110 -2.30 -3.01 -7.90
CA PHE A 110 -3.75 -2.93 -7.67
C PHE A 110 -4.16 -1.58 -7.07
N ALA A 111 -3.22 -0.84 -6.48
CA ALA A 111 -3.47 0.50 -5.93
C ALA A 111 -3.86 1.51 -7.03
N ASP A 112 -3.42 1.29 -8.27
CA ASP A 112 -3.71 2.16 -9.41
C ASP A 112 -5.17 2.07 -9.88
N LYS A 113 -5.90 1.05 -9.44
CA LYS A 113 -7.32 0.88 -9.76
C LYS A 113 -8.23 1.82 -8.95
N PHE A 114 -7.70 2.48 -7.92
CA PHE A 114 -8.47 3.41 -7.10
C PHE A 114 -8.38 4.83 -7.67
N ASN A 115 -9.45 5.27 -8.36
CA ASN A 115 -9.62 6.62 -8.90
C ASN A 115 -10.15 7.60 -7.83
N ILE A 116 -9.34 7.82 -6.79
CA ILE A 116 -9.67 8.68 -5.64
C ILE A 116 -8.57 9.70 -5.43
#